data_AF-A0A1G8AGT3-F1
#
_entry.id   AF-A0A1G8AGT3-F1
#
_cell.length_a   1.000
_cell.length_b   1.000
_cell.length_c   1.000
_cell.angle_alpha   90.00
_cell.angle_beta   90.00
_cell.angle_gamma   90.00
#
_symmetry.space_group_name_H-M   'P 1'
#
loop_
_entity.id
_entity.type
_entity.pdbx_description
1 polymer ?
#
loop_
_entity_poly.entity_id
_entity_poly.type
_entity_poly.pdbx_seq_one_letter_code
_entity_poly.pdbx_strand_id
1 'polypeptide(L)'
;MRASRLPALVAAAALALGLSACVQFPTAPAPGQTQGADGGQGGSGGGAGPTIGPNGEVSDALAEELYLTYFCQRNARIADFNAALDAGDVDELERVGRETLDIVQAAHGAFANPDLVWPADLQGPVDAFVEGLALEQIPLQAAIDAETEADLADVDFTPSLDAFGDAGNEYRAALGLPSDPLVACGL
;
A
#
# COMPACT_ATOMS: atom_id res chain seq x y z
N MET A 1 -2.15 56.68 12.26
CA MET A 1 -0.68 56.71 12.24
C MET A 1 -0.13 56.04 13.51
N ARG A 2 0.28 54.77 13.42
CA ARG A 2 1.43 54.18 14.13
C ARG A 2 1.51 52.71 13.74
N ALA A 3 2.68 52.34 13.26
CA ALA A 3 3.00 51.07 12.63
C ALA A 3 3.72 50.13 13.61
N SER A 4 3.78 48.86 13.20
CA SER A 4 4.83 47.88 13.50
C SER A 4 4.72 47.16 14.87
N ARG A 5 5.04 45.87 15.05
CA ARG A 5 5.90 44.91 14.31
C ARG A 5 5.41 43.46 14.48
N LEU A 6 5.47 42.70 13.38
CA LEU A 6 5.64 41.24 13.36
C LEU A 6 7.08 40.88 13.75
N PRO A 7 7.34 39.75 14.42
CA PRO A 7 8.61 39.05 14.28
C PRO A 7 8.50 38.01 13.14
N ALA A 8 9.32 38.24 12.12
CA ALA A 8 9.72 37.24 11.14
C ALA A 8 10.63 36.21 11.81
N LEU A 9 10.39 34.93 11.55
CA LEU A 9 11.37 33.87 11.75
C LEU A 9 11.55 33.17 10.41
N VAL A 10 12.73 33.40 9.83
CA VAL A 10 13.18 32.91 8.54
C VAL A 10 13.91 31.58 8.76
N ALA A 11 13.46 30.59 7.99
CA ALA A 11 14.13 29.44 7.39
C ALA A 11 15.51 28.97 7.89
N ALA A 12 15.60 27.64 8.07
CA ALA A 12 16.75 26.87 7.63
C ALA A 12 16.25 25.62 6.89
N ALA A 13 16.39 25.65 5.57
CA ALA A 13 16.25 24.51 4.69
C ALA A 13 17.39 23.52 4.92
N ALA A 14 17.07 22.24 5.01
CA ALA A 14 17.99 21.16 4.71
C ALA A 14 17.37 20.35 3.57
N LEU A 15 17.70 20.73 2.33
CA LEU A 15 17.55 19.85 1.18
C LEU A 15 18.49 18.66 1.39
N ALA A 16 17.93 17.52 1.79
CA ALA A 16 18.52 16.24 1.46
C ALA A 16 17.93 15.81 0.12
N LEU A 17 18.53 16.29 -0.98
CA LEU A 17 18.39 15.67 -2.30
C LEU A 17 19.10 14.31 -2.23
N GLY A 18 18.41 13.31 -1.68
CA GLY A 18 18.74 11.92 -1.94
C GLY A 18 18.42 11.66 -3.40
N LEU A 19 19.43 11.37 -4.21
CA LEU A 19 19.24 10.79 -5.53
C LEU A 19 18.35 9.55 -5.35
N SER A 20 17.06 9.68 -5.66
CA SER A 20 16.19 8.55 -5.84
C SER A 20 16.68 7.86 -7.11
N ALA A 21 17.53 6.85 -6.93
CA ALA A 21 17.81 5.90 -7.98
C ALA A 21 16.45 5.36 -8.42
N CYS A 22 16.07 5.63 -9.66
CA CYS A 22 14.91 5.01 -10.28
C CYS A 22 15.16 3.50 -10.28
N VAL A 23 14.73 2.82 -9.21
CA VAL A 23 14.50 1.39 -9.26
C VAL A 23 13.29 1.26 -10.17
N GLN A 24 13.56 0.99 -11.45
CA GLN A 24 12.54 0.51 -12.37
C GLN A 24 12.06 -0.82 -11.80
N PHE A 25 11.01 -0.78 -10.99
CA PHE A 25 10.28 -1.97 -10.63
C PHE A 25 9.68 -2.54 -11.92
N PRO A 26 9.83 -3.85 -12.17
CA PRO A 26 9.14 -4.48 -13.28
C PRO A 26 7.65 -4.26 -13.08
N THR A 27 6.99 -3.67 -14.09
CA THR A 27 5.54 -3.66 -14.20
C THR A 27 5.06 -5.09 -14.04
N ALA A 28 4.23 -5.34 -13.02
CA ALA A 28 3.59 -6.63 -12.84
C ALA A 28 2.94 -7.03 -14.18
N PRO A 29 3.21 -8.23 -14.72
CA PRO A 29 2.58 -8.66 -15.95
C PRO A 29 1.07 -8.69 -15.73
N ALA A 30 0.33 -8.14 -16.69
CA ALA A 30 -1.13 -8.27 -16.72
C ALA A 30 -1.51 -9.76 -16.57
N PRO A 31 -2.55 -10.08 -15.77
CA PRO A 31 -2.95 -11.46 -15.57
C PRO A 31 -3.35 -12.08 -16.90
N GLY A 32 -2.60 -13.11 -17.31
CA GLY A 32 -2.99 -14.00 -18.41
C GLY A 32 -1.96 -14.17 -19.51
N GLN A 33 -0.79 -14.75 -19.21
CA GLN A 33 -0.09 -15.71 -20.10
C GLN A 33 0.87 -16.61 -19.29
N THR A 34 0.41 -17.79 -18.89
CA THR A 34 1.31 -18.91 -18.56
C THR A 34 1.42 -19.80 -19.80
N GLN A 35 2.51 -19.65 -20.55
CA GLN A 35 2.90 -20.60 -21.59
C GLN A 35 3.74 -21.70 -20.94
N GLY A 36 3.22 -22.93 -20.94
CA GLY A 36 3.86 -24.08 -20.33
C GLY A 36 5.15 -24.51 -21.01
N ALA A 37 6.02 -25.16 -20.24
CA ALA A 37 7.04 -26.06 -20.75
C ALA A 37 7.36 -27.15 -19.71
N ASP A 38 7.45 -28.38 -20.22
CA ASP A 38 7.55 -29.65 -19.52
C ASP A 38 8.86 -29.88 -18.72
N GLY A 39 8.69 -30.60 -17.60
CA GLY A 39 9.47 -31.81 -17.26
C GLY A 39 10.95 -31.70 -16.88
N GLY A 40 11.28 -31.94 -15.61
CA GLY A 40 12.64 -32.29 -15.18
C GLY A 40 12.79 -32.47 -13.67
N GLN A 41 12.94 -33.73 -13.24
CA GLN A 41 13.05 -34.17 -11.84
C GLN A 41 14.48 -34.00 -11.28
N GLY A 42 14.60 -33.52 -10.03
CA GLY A 42 15.74 -33.79 -9.14
C GLY A 42 16.36 -32.55 -8.47
N GLY A 43 16.39 -32.55 -7.13
CA GLY A 43 17.33 -31.72 -6.35
C GLY A 43 16.69 -30.94 -5.21
N SER A 44 16.97 -31.38 -3.98
CA SER A 44 16.75 -30.64 -2.74
C SER A 44 17.42 -29.26 -2.75
N GLY A 45 16.77 -28.29 -2.10
CA GLY A 45 17.41 -27.08 -1.59
C GLY A 45 17.37 -25.90 -2.55
N GLY A 46 16.20 -25.32 -2.76
CA GLY A 46 16.05 -24.02 -3.40
C GLY A 46 14.72 -23.47 -2.97
N GLY A 47 14.72 -22.28 -2.33
CA GLY A 47 13.49 -21.56 -2.02
C GLY A 47 12.68 -21.45 -3.31
N ALA A 48 11.58 -22.20 -3.38
CA ALA A 48 10.65 -22.08 -4.48
C ALA A 48 10.19 -20.62 -4.45
N GLY A 49 10.36 -19.93 -5.58
CA GLY A 49 9.85 -18.58 -5.72
C GLY A 49 8.33 -18.55 -5.49
N PRO A 50 7.75 -17.35 -5.42
CA PRO A 50 6.31 -17.18 -5.27
C PRO A 50 5.59 -17.91 -6.42
N THR A 51 4.79 -18.92 -6.09
CA THR A 51 4.01 -19.68 -7.07
C THR A 51 2.56 -19.81 -6.65
N ILE A 52 1.66 -19.69 -7.62
CA ILE A 52 0.27 -20.14 -7.53
C ILE A 52 0.26 -21.64 -7.87
N GLY A 53 -0.28 -22.47 -6.97
CA GLY A 53 -0.42 -23.90 -7.18
C GLY A 53 -1.38 -24.24 -8.34
N PRO A 54 -1.41 -25.49 -8.82
CA PRO A 54 -2.26 -25.90 -9.95
C PRO A 54 -3.77 -25.71 -9.71
N ASN A 55 -4.18 -25.46 -8.45
CA ASN A 55 -5.56 -25.20 -8.05
C ASN A 55 -5.80 -23.75 -7.58
N GLY A 56 -4.88 -22.81 -7.86
CA GLY A 56 -4.99 -21.44 -7.35
C GLY A 56 -4.43 -21.25 -5.93
N GLU A 57 -3.86 -22.31 -5.33
CA GLU A 57 -3.33 -22.29 -3.97
C GLU A 57 -2.20 -21.25 -3.83
N VAL A 58 -2.38 -20.31 -2.91
CA VAL A 58 -1.38 -19.31 -2.56
C VAL A 58 -0.40 -19.91 -1.56
N SER A 59 0.90 -19.84 -1.88
CA SER A 59 1.96 -20.20 -0.93
C SER A 59 2.26 -19.05 0.03
N ASP A 60 2.80 -19.34 1.22
CA ASP A 60 3.23 -18.31 2.18
C ASP A 60 4.18 -17.29 1.55
N ALA A 61 5.09 -17.75 0.67
CA ALA A 61 6.02 -16.87 -0.04
C ALA A 61 5.31 -15.91 -1.01
N LEU A 62 4.26 -16.37 -1.70
CA LEU A 62 3.44 -15.53 -2.56
C LEU A 62 2.55 -14.58 -1.73
N ALA A 63 2.00 -15.05 -0.61
CA ALA A 63 1.23 -14.22 0.32
C ALA A 63 2.08 -13.08 0.89
N GLU A 64 3.32 -13.37 1.32
CA GLU A 64 4.30 -12.39 1.77
C GLU A 64 4.65 -11.41 0.65
N GLU A 65 4.95 -11.88 -0.56
CA GLU A 65 5.28 -11.01 -1.68
C GLU A 65 4.12 -10.07 -2.05
N LEU A 66 2.88 -10.59 -2.12
CA LEU A 66 1.69 -9.77 -2.37
C LEU A 66 1.54 -8.70 -1.29
N TYR A 67 1.66 -9.09 -0.03
CA TYR A 67 1.59 -8.15 1.08
C TYR A 67 2.65 -7.07 0.99
N LEU A 68 3.93 -7.42 0.88
CA LEU A 68 5.02 -6.44 0.82
C LEU A 68 4.92 -5.54 -0.42
N THR A 69 4.51 -6.08 -1.57
CA THR A 69 4.34 -5.33 -2.82
C THR A 69 3.34 -4.18 -2.64
N TYR A 70 2.18 -4.45 -2.05
CA TYR A 70 1.13 -3.45 -1.91
C TYR A 70 1.28 -2.61 -0.64
N PHE A 71 1.59 -3.23 0.49
CA PHE A 71 1.69 -2.55 1.79
C PHE A 71 2.82 -1.52 1.80
N CYS A 72 4.00 -1.85 1.27
CA CYS A 72 5.14 -0.93 1.28
C CYS A 72 4.91 0.26 0.33
N GLN A 73 4.31 0.02 -0.84
CA GLN A 73 3.94 1.09 -1.76
C GLN A 73 2.87 2.00 -1.16
N ARG A 74 1.81 1.43 -0.55
CA ARG A 74 0.76 2.19 0.11
C ARG A 74 1.32 3.03 1.25
N ASN A 75 2.20 2.49 2.09
CA ASN A 75 2.79 3.25 3.21
C ASN A 75 3.73 4.37 2.76
N ALA A 76 4.46 4.19 1.65
CA ALA A 76 5.23 5.29 1.07
C ALA A 76 4.30 6.41 0.59
N ARG A 77 3.21 6.06 -0.11
CA ARG A 77 2.26 7.03 -0.66
C ARG A 77 1.37 7.71 0.37
N ILE A 78 0.97 7.01 1.44
CA ILE A 78 0.19 7.63 2.52
C ILE A 78 1.01 8.71 3.25
N ALA A 79 2.33 8.58 3.31
CA ALA A 79 3.19 9.61 3.89
C ALA A 79 3.19 10.88 3.03
N ASP A 80 3.30 10.73 1.70
CA ASP A 80 3.16 11.83 0.74
C ASP A 80 1.75 12.46 0.82
N PHE A 81 0.70 11.63 0.92
CA PHE A 81 -0.68 12.07 1.07
C PHE A 81 -0.91 12.89 2.34
N ASN A 82 -0.45 12.39 3.49
CA ASN A 82 -0.57 13.12 4.76
C ASN A 82 0.22 14.43 4.73
N ALA A 83 1.38 14.47 4.06
CA ALA A 83 2.14 15.70 3.90
C ALA A 83 1.40 16.74 3.03
N ALA A 84 0.73 16.30 1.96
CA ALA A 84 -0.11 17.17 1.13
C ALA A 84 -1.35 17.65 1.89
N LEU A 85 -1.95 16.78 2.72
CA LEU A 85 -3.08 17.11 3.60
C LEU A 85 -2.70 18.17 4.63
N ASP A 86 -1.57 17.99 5.31
CA ASP A 86 -1.04 18.95 6.29
C ASP A 86 -0.66 20.30 5.65
N ALA A 87 -0.29 20.29 4.37
CA ALA A 87 0.05 21.49 3.61
C ALA A 87 -1.16 22.23 3.02
N GLY A 88 -2.34 21.60 2.96
CA GLY A 88 -3.51 22.13 2.24
C GLY A 88 -3.31 22.20 0.72
N ASP A 89 -2.36 21.43 0.18
CA ASP A 89 -2.03 21.44 -1.25
C ASP A 89 -3.01 20.54 -2.02
N VAL A 90 -4.13 21.13 -2.47
CA VAL A 90 -5.21 20.40 -3.15
C VAL A 90 -4.75 19.76 -4.47
N ASP A 91 -3.87 20.43 -5.22
CA ASP A 91 -3.35 19.89 -6.49
C ASP A 91 -2.45 18.67 -6.23
N GLU A 92 -1.58 18.77 -5.21
CA GLU A 92 -0.73 17.66 -4.81
C GLU A 92 -1.57 16.51 -4.20
N LEU A 93 -2.59 16.82 -3.41
CA LEU A 93 -3.55 15.86 -2.85
C LEU A 93 -4.28 15.08 -3.94
N GLU A 94 -4.74 15.75 -5.00
CA GLU A 94 -5.37 15.04 -6.12
C GLU A 94 -4.38 14.06 -6.75
N ARG A 95 -3.13 14.50 -7.00
CA ARG A 95 -2.10 13.65 -7.61
C ARG A 95 -1.74 12.46 -6.73
N VAL A 96 -1.31 12.69 -5.48
CA VAL A 96 -0.88 11.62 -4.57
C VAL A 96 -2.04 10.78 -4.08
N GLY A 97 -3.24 11.36 -3.97
CA GLY A 97 -4.48 10.66 -3.65
C GLY A 97 -4.82 9.65 -4.74
N ARG A 98 -4.79 10.05 -6.03
CA ARG A 98 -5.00 9.12 -7.16
C ARG A 98 -3.96 8.00 -7.17
N GLU A 99 -2.67 8.32 -6.99
CA GLU A 99 -1.62 7.30 -6.92
C GLU A 99 -1.84 6.31 -5.74
N THR A 100 -2.28 6.81 -4.59
CA THR A 100 -2.59 5.98 -3.42
C THR A 100 -3.81 5.11 -3.68
N LEU A 101 -4.87 5.68 -4.25
CA LEU A 101 -6.10 4.96 -4.59
C LEU A 101 -5.84 3.85 -5.61
N ASP A 102 -5.01 4.10 -6.62
CA ASP A 102 -4.62 3.09 -7.61
C ASP A 102 -3.92 1.88 -6.93
N ILE A 103 -3.04 2.13 -5.96
CA ILE A 103 -2.38 1.06 -5.18
C ILE A 103 -3.40 0.29 -4.35
N VAL A 104 -4.29 0.98 -3.63
CA VAL A 104 -5.32 0.37 -2.78
C VAL A 104 -6.28 -0.49 -3.62
N GLN A 105 -6.70 0.00 -4.79
CA GLN A 105 -7.55 -0.75 -5.71
C GLN A 105 -6.83 -1.96 -6.30
N ALA A 106 -5.55 -1.81 -6.68
CA ALA A 106 -4.74 -2.92 -7.16
C ALA A 106 -4.53 -3.98 -6.08
N ALA A 107 -4.29 -3.57 -4.83
CA ALA A 107 -4.22 -4.46 -3.69
C ALA A 107 -5.56 -5.19 -3.49
N HIS A 108 -6.67 -4.45 -3.40
CA HIS A 108 -7.99 -5.05 -3.22
C HIS A 108 -8.29 -6.09 -4.31
N GLY A 109 -8.01 -5.77 -5.58
CA GLY A 109 -8.18 -6.70 -6.69
C GLY A 109 -7.29 -7.95 -6.61
N ALA A 110 -6.04 -7.81 -6.16
CA ALA A 110 -5.14 -8.94 -5.99
C ALA A 110 -5.58 -9.87 -4.84
N PHE A 111 -5.97 -9.30 -3.69
CA PHE A 111 -6.36 -10.07 -2.51
C PHE A 111 -7.77 -10.68 -2.62
N ALA A 112 -8.70 -9.98 -3.28
CA ALA A 112 -10.06 -10.46 -3.53
C ALA A 112 -10.20 -11.32 -4.80
N ASN A 113 -9.09 -11.72 -5.43
CA ASN A 113 -9.14 -12.52 -6.65
C ASN A 113 -9.75 -13.91 -6.36
N PRO A 114 -10.90 -14.26 -6.95
CA PRO A 114 -11.59 -15.52 -6.66
C PRO A 114 -10.85 -16.77 -7.19
N ASP A 115 -9.87 -16.59 -8.07
CA ASP A 115 -9.02 -17.67 -8.58
C ASP A 115 -7.91 -18.05 -7.57
N LEU A 116 -7.72 -17.26 -6.51
CA LEU A 116 -6.78 -17.55 -5.44
C LEU A 116 -7.46 -18.33 -4.32
N VAL A 117 -6.81 -19.42 -3.91
CA VAL A 117 -7.21 -20.21 -2.75
C VAL A 117 -6.21 -19.94 -1.63
N TRP A 118 -6.65 -19.20 -0.63
CA TRP A 118 -5.82 -18.86 0.52
C TRP A 118 -5.73 -20.02 1.51
N PRO A 119 -4.57 -20.22 2.17
CA PRO A 119 -4.44 -21.13 3.29
C PRO A 119 -5.49 -20.83 4.39
N ALA A 120 -6.01 -21.87 5.03
CA ALA A 120 -7.11 -21.73 5.99
C ALA A 120 -6.77 -20.84 7.20
N ASP A 121 -5.49 -20.82 7.59
CA ASP A 121 -4.92 -19.95 8.62
C ASP A 121 -4.71 -18.51 8.15
N LEU A 122 -4.69 -18.25 6.85
CA LEU A 122 -4.62 -16.92 6.25
C LEU A 122 -5.97 -16.38 5.78
N GLN A 123 -6.98 -17.21 5.54
CA GLN A 123 -8.25 -16.77 4.98
C GLN A 123 -8.92 -15.66 5.83
N GLY A 124 -9.00 -15.84 7.15
CA GLY A 124 -9.58 -14.82 8.04
C GLY A 124 -8.84 -13.47 7.98
N PRO A 125 -7.51 -13.46 8.17
CA PRO A 125 -6.71 -12.25 7.99
C PRO A 125 -6.80 -11.61 6.59
N VAL A 126 -6.87 -12.42 5.52
CA VAL A 126 -7.07 -11.92 4.15
C VAL A 126 -8.42 -11.22 4.03
N ASP A 127 -9.50 -11.84 4.52
CA ASP A 127 -10.84 -11.28 4.44
C ASP A 127 -10.91 -9.91 5.16
N ALA A 128 -10.33 -9.83 6.35
CA ALA A 128 -10.21 -8.58 7.11
C ALA A 128 -9.38 -7.52 6.34
N PHE A 129 -8.29 -7.94 5.68
CA PHE A 129 -7.45 -7.04 4.90
C PHE A 129 -8.17 -6.49 3.66
N VAL A 130 -8.93 -7.34 2.96
CA VAL A 130 -9.79 -6.94 1.85
C VAL A 130 -10.86 -5.95 2.31
N GLU A 131 -11.51 -6.20 3.45
CA GLU A 131 -12.49 -5.28 4.03
C GLU A 131 -11.86 -3.93 4.39
N GLY A 132 -10.69 -3.93 5.03
CA GLY A 132 -9.94 -2.71 5.35
C GLY A 132 -9.59 -1.89 4.10
N LEU A 133 -9.09 -2.55 3.04
CA LEU A 133 -8.80 -1.92 1.75
C LEU A 133 -10.06 -1.35 1.09
N ALA A 134 -11.22 -1.99 1.24
CA ALA A 134 -12.48 -1.48 0.73
C ALA A 134 -12.94 -0.22 1.48
N LEU A 135 -12.79 -0.21 2.81
CA LEU A 135 -13.14 0.94 3.64
C LEU A 135 -12.21 2.14 3.39
N GLU A 136 -10.94 1.90 3.09
CA GLU A 136 -9.95 2.97 2.80
C GLU A 136 -10.22 3.70 1.48
N GLN A 137 -10.81 3.03 0.48
CA GLN A 137 -11.12 3.65 -0.81
C GLN A 137 -12.11 4.82 -0.68
N ILE A 138 -13.03 4.77 0.29
CA ILE A 138 -14.09 5.77 0.45
C ILE A 138 -13.53 7.15 0.80
N PRO A 139 -12.77 7.33 1.90
CA PRO A 139 -12.21 8.64 2.24
C PRO A 139 -11.10 9.09 1.27
N LEU A 140 -10.34 8.16 0.67
CA LEU A 140 -9.40 8.51 -0.40
C LEU A 140 -10.10 9.13 -1.61
N GLN A 141 -11.18 8.52 -2.10
CA GLN A 141 -11.97 9.07 -3.19
C GLN A 141 -12.59 10.42 -2.80
N ALA A 142 -13.11 10.55 -1.58
CA ALA A 142 -13.69 11.80 -1.10
C ALA A 142 -12.66 12.95 -1.05
N ALA A 143 -11.42 12.68 -0.64
CA ALA A 143 -10.36 13.68 -0.65
C ALA A 143 -9.85 14.03 -2.05
N ILE A 144 -9.87 13.09 -2.99
CA ILE A 144 -9.59 13.36 -4.42
C ILE A 144 -10.67 14.25 -5.03
N ASP A 145 -11.92 14.04 -4.65
CA ASP A 145 -13.07 14.79 -5.17
C ASP A 145 -13.26 16.15 -4.45
N ALA A 146 -12.47 16.45 -3.42
CA ALA A 146 -12.53 17.71 -2.71
C ALA A 146 -11.97 18.85 -3.56
N GLU A 147 -12.77 19.91 -3.77
CA GLU A 147 -12.36 21.08 -4.56
C GLU A 147 -11.72 22.16 -3.68
N THR A 148 -11.90 22.09 -2.36
CA THR A 148 -11.44 23.08 -1.40
C THR A 148 -10.89 22.46 -0.11
N GLU A 149 -10.08 23.21 0.63
CA GLU A 149 -9.65 22.84 1.99
C GLU A 149 -10.83 22.60 2.96
N ALA A 150 -11.96 23.27 2.74
CA ALA A 150 -13.14 23.07 3.58
C ALA A 150 -13.77 21.70 3.32
N ASP A 151 -13.82 21.26 2.06
CA ASP A 151 -14.33 19.93 1.70
C ASP A 151 -13.42 18.82 2.25
N LEU A 152 -12.10 19.05 2.24
CA LEU A 152 -11.11 18.12 2.82
C LEU A 152 -11.30 17.93 4.34
N ALA A 153 -11.65 18.99 5.08
CA ALA A 153 -11.84 18.92 6.52
C ALA A 153 -13.03 18.05 6.94
N ASP A 154 -13.98 17.80 6.04
CA ASP A 154 -15.15 16.94 6.27
C ASP A 154 -14.88 15.46 5.97
N VAL A 155 -13.69 15.11 5.46
CA VAL A 155 -13.31 13.72 5.17
C VAL A 155 -12.78 13.03 6.43
N ASP A 156 -13.54 12.06 6.96
CA ASP A 156 -13.11 11.24 8.09
C ASP A 156 -12.35 9.98 7.64
N PHE A 157 -11.04 10.00 7.82
CA PHE A 157 -10.16 8.86 7.53
C PHE A 157 -10.08 7.84 8.67
N THR A 158 -10.45 8.21 9.90
CA THR A 158 -10.14 7.46 11.13
C THR A 158 -10.64 6.01 11.08
N PRO A 159 -11.92 5.74 10.75
CA PRO A 159 -12.43 4.36 10.76
C PRO A 159 -11.72 3.46 9.75
N SER A 160 -11.32 4.01 8.61
CA SER A 160 -10.65 3.24 7.56
C SER A 160 -9.20 2.93 7.91
N LEU A 161 -8.49 3.88 8.52
CA LEU A 161 -7.09 3.71 8.92
C LEU A 161 -6.95 2.71 10.06
N ASP A 162 -7.88 2.73 11.03
CA ASP A 162 -7.91 1.77 12.13
C ASP A 162 -8.18 0.35 11.59
N ALA A 163 -9.22 0.18 10.76
CA ALA A 163 -9.57 -1.11 10.18
C ALA A 163 -8.43 -1.68 9.31
N PHE A 164 -7.82 -0.86 8.45
CA PHE A 164 -6.68 -1.29 7.63
C PHE A 164 -5.44 -1.60 8.49
N GLY A 165 -5.16 -0.77 9.50
CA GLY A 165 -4.04 -0.97 10.42
C GLY A 165 -4.15 -2.29 11.19
N ASP A 166 -5.33 -2.57 11.76
CA ASP A 166 -5.60 -3.81 12.48
C ASP A 166 -5.54 -5.03 11.57
N ALA A 167 -6.19 -4.97 10.40
CA ALA A 167 -6.14 -6.07 9.43
C ALA A 167 -4.72 -6.33 8.91
N GLY A 168 -3.94 -5.28 8.65
CA GLY A 168 -2.54 -5.39 8.27
C GLY A 168 -1.67 -6.02 9.36
N ASN A 169 -1.97 -5.74 10.64
CA ASN A 169 -1.30 -6.37 11.77
C ASN A 169 -1.63 -7.86 11.90
N GLU A 170 -2.90 -8.23 11.75
CA GLU A 170 -3.34 -9.63 11.76
C GLU A 170 -2.70 -10.42 10.62
N TYR A 171 -2.66 -9.85 9.42
CA TYR A 171 -2.05 -10.48 8.25
C TYR A 171 -0.54 -10.76 8.45
N ARG A 172 0.20 -9.77 8.95
CA ARG A 172 1.64 -9.95 9.26
C ARG A 172 1.87 -10.98 10.35
N ALA A 173 1.04 -10.96 11.39
CA ALA A 173 1.15 -11.92 12.48
C ALA A 173 0.94 -13.35 11.96
N ALA A 174 -0.02 -13.55 11.06
CA ALA A 174 -0.29 -14.84 10.43
C ALA A 174 0.87 -15.32 9.55
N LEU A 175 1.56 -14.41 8.86
CA LEU A 175 2.77 -14.72 8.07
C LEU A 175 4.07 -14.77 8.88
N GLY A 176 4.05 -14.45 10.17
CA GLY A 176 5.27 -14.36 10.99
C GLY A 176 6.20 -13.20 10.61
N LEU A 177 5.67 -12.16 9.95
CA LEU A 177 6.43 -10.99 9.55
C LEU A 177 6.70 -10.06 10.75
N PRO A 178 7.77 -9.24 10.71
CA PRO A 178 8.04 -8.24 11.74
C PRO A 178 6.86 -7.30 11.95
N SER A 179 6.57 -6.99 13.23
CA SER A 179 5.54 -6.04 13.64
C SER A 179 5.89 -4.58 13.31
N ASP A 180 7.14 -4.29 12.99
CA ASP A 180 7.56 -2.98 12.51
C ASP A 180 7.39 -2.92 10.97
N PRO A 181 6.49 -2.07 10.44
CA PRO A 181 6.27 -1.92 9.01
C PRO A 181 7.52 -1.51 8.22
N LEU A 182 8.39 -0.68 8.81
CA LEU A 182 9.60 -0.18 8.14
C LEU A 182 10.62 -1.31 8.00
N VAL A 183 10.78 -2.10 9.07
CA VAL A 183 11.63 -3.31 9.04
C VAL A 183 11.11 -4.32 8.04
N ALA A 184 9.79 -4.54 7.98
CA ALA A 184 9.18 -5.45 7.01
C ALA A 184 9.39 -4.99 5.55
N CYS A 185 9.36 -3.67 5.30
CA CYS A 185 9.59 -3.10 3.97
C CYS A 185 11.07 -2.96 3.57
N GLY A 186 12.01 -3.26 4.48
CA GLY A 186 13.44 -3.05 4.25
C GLY A 186 13.83 -1.59 4.04
N LEU A 187 13.06 -0.66 4.65
CA LEU A 187 13.24 0.79 4.59
C LEU A 187 13.96 1.34 5.83
#